data_AF-A0A495W1P0-F1
#
_entry.id   AF-A0A495W1P0-F1
#
_cell.length_a   1.000
_cell.length_b   1.000
_cell.length_c   1.000
_cell.angle_alpha   90.00
_cell.angle_beta   90.00
_cell.angle_gamma   90.00
#
_symmetry.space_group_name_H-M   'P 1'
#
loop_
_entity.id
_entity.type
_entity.pdbx_description
1 polymer ?
#
loop_
_entity_poly.entity_id
_entity_poly.type
_entity_poly.pdbx_seq_one_letter_code
_entity_poly.pdbx_strand_id
1 'polypeptide(L)'
;MSVARTAAESGDHDRAVDYASRINKDTLRTGVVCHVLKVSCKAGDHGQAVRTALLISDPIVRTAALTTVTDALITAGRPEEAVALRDDAESTATTITDPGQHVHALLKVALTCSGLRDRDRADRLFDRAVTDVPTVVDPGERDLVWPAVARALAAAGLYDRGIDVASGLTDPGRRSRVFARLGTAAATAGITTGRRNWCGPRSDPHTSSPTPGCGARP
;
A
#
# COMPACT_ATOMS: atom_id res chain seq x y z
N MET A 1 14.26 27.90 3.22
CA MET A 1 14.83 26.58 3.58
C MET A 1 15.17 26.59 5.05
N SER A 2 14.73 25.61 5.84
CA SER A 2 15.00 25.58 7.29
C SER A 2 16.41 25.08 7.58
N VAL A 3 17.05 25.61 8.62
CA VAL A 3 18.41 25.23 9.07
C VAL A 3 18.52 23.72 9.36
N ALA A 4 17.42 23.11 9.82
CA ALA A 4 17.32 21.66 10.01
C ALA A 4 17.51 20.86 8.71
N ARG A 5 16.96 21.34 7.58
CA ARG A 5 17.09 20.65 6.28
C ARG A 5 18.53 20.69 5.79
N THR A 6 19.15 21.86 5.82
CA THR A 6 20.54 22.03 5.38
C THR A 6 21.51 21.23 6.25
N ALA A 7 21.25 21.15 7.56
CA ALA A 7 22.03 20.30 8.46
C ALA A 7 21.91 18.81 8.09
N ALA A 8 20.71 18.33 7.79
CA ALA A 8 20.50 16.94 7.36
C ALA A 8 21.21 16.62 6.04
N GLU A 9 21.13 17.53 5.07
CA GLU A 9 21.81 17.39 3.76
C GLU A 9 23.34 17.41 3.90
N SER A 10 23.86 18.07 4.94
CA SER A 10 25.30 18.13 5.25
C SER A 10 25.79 16.91 6.05
N GLY A 11 24.91 15.94 6.35
CA GLY A 11 25.22 14.75 7.16
C GLY A 11 25.16 14.96 8.67
N ASP A 12 24.85 16.17 9.15
CA ASP A 12 24.72 16.47 10.58
C ASP A 12 23.28 16.19 11.06
N HIS A 13 22.93 14.91 11.08
CA HIS A 13 21.57 14.43 11.37
C HIS A 13 21.14 14.72 12.81
N ASP A 14 22.05 14.68 13.79
CA ASP A 14 21.71 14.99 15.19
C ASP A 14 21.33 16.46 15.37
N ARG A 15 22.08 17.40 14.77
CA ARG A 15 21.70 18.82 14.81
C ARG A 15 20.42 19.07 14.04
N ALA A 16 20.19 18.38 12.92
CA ALA A 16 18.96 18.49 12.16
C ALA A 16 17.73 18.12 13.01
N VAL A 17 17.81 17.04 13.81
CA VAL A 17 16.74 16.61 14.71
C VAL A 17 16.55 17.58 15.88
N ASP A 18 17.63 18.09 16.48
CA ASP A 18 17.53 19.11 17.55
C ASP A 18 16.84 20.38 17.04
N TYR A 19 17.23 20.88 15.86
CA TYR A 19 16.57 22.03 15.24
C TYR A 19 15.10 21.75 14.91
N ALA A 20 14.77 20.55 14.43
CA ALA A 20 13.39 20.17 14.16
C ALA A 20 12.56 20.13 15.46
N SER A 21 13.13 19.60 16.54
CA SER A 21 12.47 19.44 17.84
C SER A 21 12.12 20.78 18.50
N ARG A 22 12.85 21.86 18.17
CA ARG A 22 12.60 23.22 18.65
C ARG A 22 11.49 23.96 17.90
N ILE A 23 10.89 23.34 16.87
CA ILE A 23 9.78 23.94 16.13
C ILE A 23 8.49 23.78 16.94
N ASN A 24 7.95 24.90 17.43
CA ASN A 24 6.71 24.92 18.23
C ASN A 24 5.47 24.44 17.46
N LYS A 25 5.43 24.65 16.14
CA LYS A 25 4.27 24.25 15.33
C LYS A 25 4.41 22.78 14.91
N ASP A 26 3.58 21.93 15.50
CA ASP A 26 3.67 20.48 15.36
C ASP A 26 3.60 19.96 13.91
N THR A 27 2.77 20.59 13.07
CA THR A 27 2.67 20.24 11.64
C THR A 27 3.94 20.56 10.87
N LEU A 28 4.57 21.71 11.16
CA LEU A 28 5.86 22.08 10.55
C LEU A 28 7.00 21.21 11.08
N ARG A 29 6.99 20.93 12.38
CA ARG A 29 7.93 20.02 13.03
C ARG A 29 7.92 18.66 12.36
N THR A 30 6.73 18.05 12.24
CA THR A 30 6.54 16.74 11.62
C THR A 30 7.04 16.72 10.17
N GLY A 31 6.72 17.75 9.39
CA GLY A 31 7.22 17.86 8.01
C GLY A 31 8.75 17.92 7.92
N VAL A 32 9.42 18.62 8.84
CA VAL A 32 10.88 18.67 8.92
C VAL A 32 11.46 17.33 9.38
N VAL A 33 10.91 16.73 10.44
CA VAL A 33 11.32 15.41 10.96
C VAL A 33 11.22 14.34 9.87
N CYS A 34 10.12 14.28 9.12
CA CYS A 34 9.98 13.35 7.99
C CYS A 34 11.02 13.60 6.89
N HIS A 35 11.41 14.86 6.67
CA HIS A 35 12.43 15.17 5.69
C HIS A 35 13.81 14.70 6.16
N VAL A 36 14.18 14.98 7.41
CA VAL A 36 15.44 14.50 8.02
C VAL A 36 15.51 12.98 7.92
N LEU A 37 14.44 12.27 8.30
CA LEU A 37 14.36 10.81 8.19
C LEU A 37 14.65 10.31 6.78
N LYS A 38 14.03 10.90 5.76
CA LYS A 38 14.24 10.49 4.36
C LYS A 38 15.69 10.74 3.91
N VAL A 39 16.32 11.81 4.38
CA VAL A 39 17.72 12.10 4.07
C VAL A 39 18.63 11.08 4.77
N SER A 40 18.41 10.79 6.06
CA SER A 40 19.17 9.79 6.81
C SER A 40 19.03 8.38 6.22
N CYS A 41 17.83 7.97 5.78
CA CYS A 41 17.64 6.70 5.07
C CYS A 41 18.48 6.62 3.79
N LYS A 42 18.53 7.71 3.00
CA LYS A 42 19.32 7.77 1.77
C LYS A 42 20.83 7.80 2.03
N ALA A 43 21.24 8.40 3.13
CA ALA A 43 22.64 8.43 3.56
C ALA A 43 23.12 7.09 4.17
N GLY A 44 22.21 6.14 4.41
CA GLY A 44 22.52 4.85 5.06
C GLY A 44 22.60 4.95 6.59
N ASP A 45 22.29 6.10 7.18
CA ASP A 45 22.22 6.26 8.63
C ASP A 45 20.86 5.79 9.16
N HIS A 46 20.67 4.48 9.11
CA HIS A 46 19.42 3.84 9.53
C HIS A 46 19.16 4.02 11.03
N GLY A 47 20.20 4.12 11.86
CA GLY A 47 20.06 4.33 13.31
C GLY A 47 19.43 5.69 13.63
N GLN A 48 19.86 6.76 12.95
CA GLN A 48 19.21 8.06 13.04
C GLN A 48 17.78 8.03 12.48
N ALA A 49 17.58 7.35 11.36
CA ALA A 49 16.27 7.27 10.73
C ALA A 49 15.24 6.60 11.67
N VAL A 50 15.63 5.53 12.37
CA VAL A 50 14.80 4.88 13.40
C VAL A 50 14.49 5.84 14.55
N ARG A 51 15.50 6.49 15.15
CA ARG A 51 15.28 7.45 16.23
C ARG A 51 14.31 8.57 15.82
N THR A 52 14.50 9.08 14.61
CA THR A 52 13.67 10.14 14.05
C THR A 52 12.23 9.67 13.84
N ALA A 53 12.02 8.43 13.40
CA ALA A 53 10.69 7.85 13.26
C ALA A 53 9.97 7.72 14.61
N LEU A 54 10.69 7.32 15.66
CA LEU A 54 10.14 7.11 17.00
C LEU A 54 9.76 8.42 17.72
N LEU A 55 10.32 9.57 17.31
CA LEU A 55 9.94 10.89 17.84
C LEU A 55 8.60 11.41 17.32
N ILE A 56 8.04 10.79 16.27
CA ILE A 56 6.79 11.23 15.65
C ILE A 56 5.62 10.77 16.53
N SER A 57 4.84 11.74 17.02
CA SER A 57 3.68 11.47 17.88
C SER A 57 2.43 11.06 17.10
N ASP A 58 2.25 11.59 15.89
CA ASP A 58 1.11 11.25 15.03
C ASP A 58 1.25 9.80 14.52
N PRO A 59 0.28 8.90 14.81
CA PRO A 59 0.39 7.49 14.46
C PRO A 59 0.37 7.24 12.94
N ILE A 60 -0.33 8.07 12.17
CA ILE A 60 -0.40 7.97 10.71
C ILE A 60 0.99 8.26 10.13
N VAL A 61 1.58 9.37 10.57
CA VAL A 61 2.90 9.79 10.10
C VAL A 61 3.99 8.85 10.61
N ARG A 62 3.88 8.38 11.86
CA ARG A 62 4.81 7.42 12.46
C ARG A 62 4.80 6.09 11.71
N THR A 63 3.63 5.55 11.36
CA THR A 63 3.53 4.33 10.54
C THR A 63 4.21 4.52 9.18
N ALA A 64 3.97 5.65 8.52
CA ALA A 64 4.60 5.97 7.24
C ALA A 64 6.12 6.12 7.36
N ALA A 65 6.60 6.69 8.46
CA ALA A 65 8.02 6.84 8.75
C ALA A 65 8.68 5.48 8.99
N LEU A 66 8.11 4.64 9.87
CA LEU A 66 8.64 3.31 10.16
C LEU A 66 8.72 2.44 8.90
N THR A 67 7.65 2.37 8.11
CA THR A 67 7.66 1.64 6.82
C THR A 67 8.73 2.16 5.85
N THR A 68 8.96 3.48 5.80
CA THR A 68 10.05 4.06 4.97
C THR A 68 11.44 3.61 5.44
N VAL A 69 11.66 3.52 6.76
CA VAL A 69 12.93 3.03 7.32
C VAL A 69 13.09 1.53 7.08
N THR A 70 12.02 0.76 7.28
CA THR A 70 11.95 -0.68 6.97
C THR A 70 12.35 -0.93 5.51
N ASP A 71 11.75 -0.23 4.56
CA ASP A 71 12.08 -0.38 3.13
C ASP A 71 13.54 -0.04 2.84
N ALA A 72 14.07 1.03 3.45
CA ALA A 72 15.49 1.38 3.32
C ALA A 72 16.41 0.28 3.84
N LEU A 73 16.09 -0.35 4.99
CA LEU A 73 16.84 -1.46 5.54
C LEU A 73 16.76 -2.72 4.67
N ILE A 74 15.60 -3.03 4.08
CA ILE A 74 15.44 -4.12 3.11
C ILE A 74 16.39 -3.90 1.93
N THR A 75 16.39 -2.68 1.35
CA THR A 75 17.28 -2.35 0.23
C THR A 75 18.76 -2.37 0.59
N ALA A 76 19.10 -2.08 1.85
CA ALA A 76 20.45 -2.14 2.38
C ALA A 76 20.89 -3.58 2.78
N GLY A 77 20.03 -4.59 2.60
CA GLY A 77 20.36 -5.98 2.93
C GLY A 77 20.38 -6.29 4.43
N ARG A 78 19.64 -5.52 5.25
CA ARG A 78 19.53 -5.70 6.71
C ARG A 78 18.10 -6.10 7.13
N PRO A 79 17.59 -7.27 6.69
CA PRO A 79 16.20 -7.66 6.91
C PRO A 79 15.87 -7.93 8.38
N GLU A 80 16.84 -8.36 9.21
CA GLU A 80 16.60 -8.67 10.63
C GLU A 80 16.14 -7.44 11.43
N GLU A 81 16.78 -6.30 11.20
CA GLU A 81 16.37 -5.02 11.83
C GLU A 81 15.06 -4.49 11.25
N ALA A 82 14.83 -4.74 9.96
CA ALA A 82 13.60 -4.35 9.29
C ALA A 82 12.36 -5.08 9.84
N VAL A 83 12.51 -6.33 10.30
CA VAL A 83 11.41 -7.10 10.91
C VAL A 83 10.88 -6.42 12.18
N ALA A 84 11.76 -5.98 13.07
CA ALA A 84 11.35 -5.30 14.31
C ALA A 84 10.61 -3.99 14.01
N LEU A 85 11.11 -3.19 13.07
CA LEU A 85 10.45 -1.94 12.66
C LEU A 85 9.12 -2.17 11.94
N ARG A 86 9.00 -3.27 11.17
CA ARG A 86 7.73 -3.68 10.60
C ARG A 86 6.71 -3.96 11.71
N ASP A 87 7.10 -4.72 12.74
CA ASP A 87 6.19 -5.04 13.86
C ASP A 87 5.73 -3.76 14.59
N ASP A 88 6.65 -2.81 14.82
CA ASP A 88 6.31 -1.49 15.37
C ASP A 88 5.36 -0.69 14.45
N ALA A 89 5.58 -0.75 13.13
CA ALA A 89 4.72 -0.09 12.15
C ALA A 89 3.31 -0.68 12.14
N GLU A 90 3.19 -2.00 12.22
CA GLU A 90 1.90 -2.69 12.31
C GLU A 90 1.18 -2.34 13.61
N SER A 91 1.88 -2.40 14.74
CA SER A 91 1.30 -2.01 16.03
C SER A 91 0.82 -0.56 16.00
N THR A 92 1.63 0.36 15.48
CA THR A 92 1.24 1.77 15.34
C THR A 92 0.02 1.92 14.42
N ALA A 93 -0.03 1.19 13.29
CA ALA A 93 -1.15 1.21 12.37
C ALA A 93 -2.46 0.83 13.07
N THR A 94 -2.45 -0.20 13.93
CA THR A 94 -3.65 -0.63 14.66
C THR A 94 -4.20 0.41 15.66
N THR A 95 -3.41 1.42 16.04
CA THR A 95 -3.88 2.51 16.91
C THR A 95 -4.63 3.62 16.15
N ILE A 96 -4.60 3.60 14.82
CA ILE A 96 -5.26 4.61 13.99
C ILE A 96 -6.77 4.35 14.01
N THR A 97 -7.52 5.35 14.48
CA THR A 97 -8.97 5.25 14.65
C THR A 97 -9.76 5.66 13.41
N ASP A 98 -9.20 6.55 12.59
CA ASP A 98 -9.83 6.95 11.33
C ASP A 98 -9.77 5.79 10.31
N PRO A 99 -10.90 5.28 9.80
CA PRO A 99 -10.90 4.10 8.94
C PRO A 99 -10.15 4.29 7.62
N GLY A 100 -10.21 5.47 7.00
CA GLY A 100 -9.54 5.74 5.73
C GLY A 100 -8.03 5.73 5.91
N GLN A 101 -7.55 6.39 6.96
CA GLN A 101 -6.13 6.39 7.34
C GLN A 101 -5.67 5.00 7.81
N HIS A 102 -6.51 4.26 8.53
CA HIS A 102 -6.21 2.89 8.97
C HIS A 102 -5.97 1.98 7.77
N VAL A 103 -6.84 2.00 6.75
CA VAL A 103 -6.64 1.25 5.52
C VAL A 103 -5.32 1.64 4.84
N HIS A 104 -5.04 2.93 4.69
CA HIS A 104 -3.80 3.38 4.08
C HIS A 104 -2.54 2.93 4.84
N ALA A 105 -2.60 2.92 6.17
CA ALA A 105 -1.53 2.43 7.03
C ALA A 105 -1.32 0.92 6.83
N LEU A 106 -2.38 0.11 6.88
CA LEU A 106 -2.31 -1.33 6.64
C LEU A 106 -1.73 -1.68 5.28
N LEU A 107 -2.13 -0.98 4.22
CA LEU A 107 -1.59 -1.21 2.87
C LEU A 107 -0.08 -0.94 2.80
N LYS A 108 0.42 0.09 3.48
CA LYS A 108 1.87 0.36 3.54
C LYS A 108 2.62 -0.74 4.28
N VAL A 109 2.10 -1.17 5.43
CA VAL A 109 2.72 -2.26 6.20
C VAL A 109 2.70 -3.56 5.38
N ALA A 110 1.60 -3.88 4.71
CA ALA A 110 1.50 -5.05 3.82
C ALA A 110 2.54 -5.05 2.69
N LEU A 111 2.81 -3.89 2.09
CA LEU A 111 3.87 -3.74 1.10
C LEU A 111 5.25 -4.01 1.69
N THR A 112 5.54 -3.48 2.89
CA THR A 112 6.83 -3.76 3.56
C THR A 112 6.98 -5.25 3.90
N CYS A 113 5.92 -5.92 4.36
CA CYS A 113 5.90 -7.38 4.57
C CYS A 113 6.19 -8.14 3.26
N SER A 114 5.64 -7.67 2.13
CA SER A 114 5.92 -8.26 0.82
C SER A 114 7.41 -8.13 0.45
N GLY A 115 8.03 -6.98 0.74
CA GLY A 115 9.47 -6.75 0.56
C GLY A 115 10.33 -7.65 1.46
N LEU A 116 9.89 -7.92 2.69
CA LEU A 116 10.51 -8.89 3.61
C LEU A 116 10.24 -10.35 3.24
N ARG A 117 9.46 -10.61 2.17
CA ARG A 117 9.02 -11.93 1.74
C ARG A 117 8.17 -12.67 2.79
N ASP A 118 7.59 -11.95 3.74
CA ASP A 118 6.60 -12.46 4.70
C ASP A 118 5.20 -12.42 4.06
N ARG A 119 4.96 -13.40 3.17
CA ARG A 119 3.74 -13.47 2.35
C ARG A 119 2.48 -13.63 3.18
N ASP A 120 2.50 -14.52 4.18
CA ASP A 120 1.33 -14.79 4.99
C ASP A 120 0.87 -13.53 5.74
N ARG A 121 1.82 -12.74 6.26
CA ARG A 121 1.48 -11.49 6.95
C ARG A 121 1.06 -10.39 5.98
N ALA A 122 1.74 -10.24 4.86
CA ALA A 122 1.31 -9.33 3.79
C ALA A 122 -0.13 -9.64 3.37
N ASP A 123 -0.45 -10.92 3.19
CA ASP A 123 -1.77 -11.34 2.74
C ASP A 123 -2.86 -11.02 3.77
N ARG A 124 -2.63 -11.31 5.05
CA ARG A 124 -3.56 -10.95 6.12
C ARG A 124 -3.82 -9.45 6.20
N LEU A 125 -2.78 -8.63 6.05
CA LEU A 125 -2.90 -7.18 6.10
C LEU A 125 -3.65 -6.62 4.88
N PHE A 126 -3.45 -7.18 3.69
CA PHE A 126 -4.24 -6.83 2.52
C PHE A 126 -5.73 -7.21 2.70
N ASP A 127 -6.03 -8.38 3.26
CA ASP A 127 -7.43 -8.80 3.52
C ASP A 127 -8.10 -7.87 4.52
N ARG A 128 -7.36 -7.52 5.57
CA ARG A 128 -7.85 -6.59 6.58
C ARG A 128 -8.11 -5.21 5.96
N ALA A 129 -7.18 -4.69 5.18
CA ALA A 129 -7.34 -3.42 4.49
C ALA A 129 -8.57 -3.40 3.57
N VAL A 130 -8.81 -4.47 2.80
CA VAL A 130 -10.00 -4.62 1.94
C VAL A 130 -11.29 -4.68 2.76
N THR A 131 -11.28 -5.43 3.86
CA THR A 131 -12.43 -5.59 4.76
C THR A 131 -12.77 -4.30 5.51
N ASP A 132 -11.78 -3.45 5.76
CA ASP A 132 -11.97 -2.19 6.48
C ASP A 132 -12.45 -1.06 5.54
N VAL A 133 -12.27 -1.13 4.21
CA VAL A 133 -12.72 -0.06 3.29
C VAL A 133 -14.22 0.28 3.42
N PRO A 134 -15.16 -0.69 3.53
CA PRO A 134 -16.57 -0.38 3.76
C PRO A 134 -16.86 0.40 5.05
N THR A 135 -15.97 0.36 6.05
CA THR A 135 -16.14 1.06 7.33
C THR A 135 -15.83 2.57 7.23
N VAL A 136 -15.18 3.02 6.16
CA VAL A 136 -14.98 4.44 5.83
C VAL A 136 -16.33 5.10 5.63
N VAL A 137 -16.71 6.04 6.49
CA VAL A 137 -18.06 6.63 6.53
C VAL A 137 -18.33 7.48 5.29
N ASP A 138 -17.39 8.37 4.93
CA ASP A 138 -17.55 9.25 3.77
C ASP A 138 -17.46 8.47 2.45
N PRO A 139 -18.51 8.47 1.60
CA PRO A 139 -18.47 7.77 0.33
C PRO A 139 -17.42 8.30 -0.64
N GLY A 140 -17.13 9.61 -0.59
CA GLY A 140 -16.11 10.26 -1.42
C GLY A 140 -14.71 9.77 -1.08
N GLU A 141 -14.37 9.74 0.21
CA GLU A 141 -13.14 9.15 0.71
C GLU A 141 -13.05 7.66 0.39
N ARG A 142 -14.12 6.90 0.60
CA ARG A 142 -14.18 5.46 0.28
C ARG A 142 -13.83 5.21 -1.19
N ASP A 143 -14.28 6.07 -2.10
CA ASP A 143 -13.98 6.03 -3.52
C ASP A 143 -12.51 6.33 -3.86
N LEU A 144 -11.79 7.06 -3.00
CA LEU A 144 -10.35 7.31 -3.12
C LEU A 144 -9.50 6.18 -2.54
N VAL A 145 -10.03 5.45 -1.55
CA VAL A 145 -9.34 4.32 -0.89
C VAL A 145 -9.22 3.10 -1.82
N TRP A 146 -10.27 2.74 -2.57
CA TRP A 146 -10.23 1.58 -3.47
C TRP A 146 -9.10 1.62 -4.53
N PRO A 147 -8.86 2.75 -5.24
CA PRO A 147 -7.68 2.90 -6.09
C PRO A 147 -6.33 2.79 -5.36
N ALA A 148 -6.28 3.06 -4.05
CA ALA A 148 -5.08 2.84 -3.25
C ALA A 148 -4.85 1.36 -2.96
N VAL A 149 -5.90 0.60 -2.62
CA VAL A 149 -5.85 -0.86 -2.49
C VAL A 149 -5.34 -1.49 -3.80
N ALA A 150 -5.92 -1.08 -4.93
CA ALA A 150 -5.51 -1.55 -6.26
C ALA A 150 -4.01 -1.33 -6.53
N ARG A 151 -3.52 -0.12 -6.24
CA ARG A 151 -2.09 0.21 -6.41
C ARG A 151 -1.20 -0.64 -5.52
N ALA A 152 -1.58 -0.84 -4.27
CA ALA A 152 -0.79 -1.61 -3.33
C ALA A 152 -0.74 -3.09 -3.70
N LEU A 153 -1.87 -3.69 -4.07
CA LEU A 153 -1.90 -5.07 -4.58
C LEU A 153 -1.03 -5.23 -5.83
N ALA A 154 -1.12 -4.31 -6.79
CA ALA A 154 -0.26 -4.36 -7.98
C ALA A 154 1.23 -4.16 -7.66
N ALA A 155 1.58 -3.26 -6.74
CA ALA A 155 2.95 -3.06 -6.29
C ALA A 155 3.53 -4.30 -5.57
N ALA A 156 2.68 -5.08 -4.88
CA ALA A 156 3.04 -6.38 -4.33
C ALA A 156 3.04 -7.52 -5.37
N GLY A 157 2.66 -7.24 -6.63
CA GLY A 157 2.53 -8.24 -7.69
C GLY A 157 1.29 -9.14 -7.58
N LEU A 158 0.34 -8.80 -6.70
CA LEU A 158 -0.87 -9.58 -6.41
C LEU A 158 -2.02 -9.21 -7.36
N TYR A 159 -1.80 -9.37 -8.67
CA TYR A 159 -2.75 -8.96 -9.71
C TYR A 159 -4.06 -9.75 -9.67
N ASP A 160 -3.97 -11.07 -9.52
CA ASP A 160 -5.16 -11.95 -9.47
C ASP A 160 -6.07 -11.56 -8.31
N ARG A 161 -5.48 -11.33 -7.14
CA ARG A 161 -6.20 -10.84 -5.96
C ARG A 161 -6.80 -9.45 -6.18
N GLY A 162 -6.07 -8.56 -6.85
CA GLY A 162 -6.61 -7.26 -7.26
C GLY A 162 -7.84 -7.41 -8.16
N ILE A 163 -7.83 -8.37 -9.08
CA ILE A 163 -8.94 -8.70 -9.96
C ILE A 163 -10.12 -9.25 -9.16
N ASP A 164 -9.90 -10.14 -8.19
CA ASP A 164 -10.95 -10.68 -7.33
C ASP A 164 -11.63 -9.56 -6.51
N VAL A 165 -10.82 -8.69 -5.88
CA VAL A 165 -11.31 -7.52 -5.15
C VAL A 165 -12.13 -6.62 -6.06
N ALA A 166 -11.65 -6.31 -7.26
CA ALA A 166 -12.37 -5.48 -8.22
C ALA A 166 -13.69 -6.13 -8.67
N SER A 167 -13.68 -7.44 -8.91
CA SER A 167 -14.85 -8.20 -9.36
C SER A 167 -15.93 -8.28 -8.30
N GLY A 168 -15.55 -8.32 -7.02
CA GLY A 168 -16.49 -8.29 -5.89
C GLY A 168 -17.14 -6.93 -5.63
N LEU A 169 -16.72 -5.85 -6.31
CA LEU A 169 -17.32 -4.53 -6.14
C LEU A 169 -18.66 -4.42 -6.89
N THR A 170 -19.72 -4.14 -6.13
CA THR A 170 -21.08 -3.97 -6.68
C THR A 170 -21.22 -2.69 -7.51
N ASP A 171 -20.56 -1.60 -7.11
CA ASP A 171 -20.63 -0.33 -7.85
C ASP A 171 -19.81 -0.38 -9.15
N PRO A 172 -20.45 -0.22 -10.33
CA PRO A 172 -19.75 -0.34 -11.61
C PRO A 172 -18.65 0.71 -11.82
N GLY A 173 -18.85 1.95 -11.34
CA GLY A 173 -17.89 3.05 -11.52
C GLY A 173 -16.62 2.84 -10.70
N ARG A 174 -16.77 2.39 -9.46
CA ARG A 174 -15.68 1.99 -8.57
C ARG A 174 -14.94 0.77 -9.10
N ARG A 175 -15.67 -0.27 -9.53
CA ARG A 175 -15.10 -1.45 -10.19
C ARG A 175 -14.22 -1.07 -11.38
N SER A 176 -14.73 -0.21 -12.27
CA SER A 176 -13.98 0.27 -13.44
C SER A 176 -12.72 1.04 -13.04
N ARG A 177 -12.78 1.89 -12.01
CA ARG A 177 -11.61 2.65 -11.53
C ARG A 177 -10.52 1.74 -10.95
N VAL A 178 -10.91 0.72 -10.19
CA VAL A 178 -9.97 -0.27 -9.63
C VAL A 178 -9.30 -1.08 -10.74
N PHE A 179 -10.07 -1.60 -11.70
CA PHE A 179 -9.51 -2.30 -12.86
C PHE A 179 -8.58 -1.43 -13.69
N ALA A 180 -8.96 -0.17 -13.97
CA ALA A 180 -8.10 0.76 -14.70
C ALA A 180 -6.77 0.98 -13.98
N ARG A 181 -6.80 1.06 -12.65
CA ARG A 181 -5.60 1.24 -11.84
C ARG A 181 -4.70 0.00 -11.85
N LEU A 182 -5.29 -1.19 -11.75
CA LEU A 182 -4.57 -2.47 -11.88
C LEU A 182 -3.95 -2.63 -13.26
N GLY A 183 -4.73 -2.36 -14.33
CA GLY A 183 -4.26 -2.44 -15.71
C GLY A 183 -3.13 -1.46 -16.01
N THR A 184 -3.22 -0.23 -15.49
CA THR A 184 -2.13 0.76 -15.60
C THR A 184 -0.86 0.23 -14.92
N ALA A 185 -0.98 -0.31 -13.71
CA ALA A 185 0.17 -0.85 -12.99
C ALA A 185 0.77 -2.09 -13.67
N ALA A 186 -0.07 -3.01 -14.16
CA ALA A 186 0.36 -4.18 -14.92
C ALA A 186 1.11 -3.79 -16.19
N ALA A 187 0.60 -2.80 -16.94
CA ALA A 187 1.26 -2.27 -18.13
C ALA A 187 2.64 -1.67 -17.79
N THR A 188 2.76 -0.90 -16.69
CA THR A 188 4.06 -0.37 -16.25
C THR A 188 5.04 -1.45 -15.80
N ALA A 189 4.53 -2.56 -15.25
CA ALA A 189 5.34 -3.71 -14.86
C ALA A 189 5.72 -4.62 -16.04
N GLY A 190 5.29 -4.28 -17.27
CA GLY A 190 5.50 -5.12 -18.45
C GLY A 190 4.69 -6.42 -18.44
N ILE A 191 3.72 -6.55 -17.52
CA ILE A 191 2.85 -7.71 -17.41
C ILE A 191 1.78 -7.58 -18.48
N THR A 192 2.15 -8.06 -19.66
CA THR A 192 1.28 -8.20 -20.82
C THR A 192 0.79 -9.64 -20.89
N THR A 193 0.19 -10.15 -19.80
CA THR A 193 -0.42 -11.48 -19.87
C THR A 193 -1.66 -11.39 -20.75
N GLY A 194 -1.48 -11.83 -21.99
CA GLY A 194 -2.53 -11.88 -22.99
C GLY A 194 -3.69 -12.77 -22.57
N ARG A 195 -4.91 -12.27 -22.82
CA ARG A 195 -5.93 -12.98 -23.61
C ARG A 195 -6.17 -14.46 -23.24
N ARG A 196 -6.29 -14.79 -21.95
CA ARG A 196 -7.11 -15.91 -21.49
C ARG A 196 -7.87 -15.41 -20.27
N ASN A 197 -9.20 -15.38 -20.38
CA ASN A 197 -10.16 -15.10 -19.30
C ASN A 197 -10.57 -13.64 -19.03
N TRP A 198 -10.34 -12.70 -19.96
CA TRP A 198 -10.99 -11.38 -19.88
C TRP A 198 -12.44 -11.36 -20.41
N CYS A 199 -12.95 -12.51 -20.87
CA CYS A 199 -14.38 -12.70 -21.17
C CYS A 199 -14.80 -14.10 -20.70
N GLY A 200 -15.78 -14.14 -19.80
CA GLY A 200 -16.58 -15.33 -19.51
C GLY A 200 -17.74 -14.98 -18.58
N PRO A 201 -18.96 -15.50 -18.81
CA PRO A 201 -19.60 -15.80 -20.08
C PRO A 201 -20.49 -14.62 -20.53
N ARG A 202 -20.53 -14.32 -21.84
CA ARG A 202 -21.75 -13.72 -22.38
C ARG A 202 -22.78 -14.84 -22.40
N SER A 203 -23.81 -14.72 -21.58
CA SER A 203 -25.02 -15.52 -21.71
C SER A 203 -25.67 -15.15 -23.04
N ASP A 204 -25.31 -15.85 -24.12
CA ASP A 204 -26.04 -15.77 -25.38
C ASP A 204 -27.36 -16.55 -25.18
N PRO A 205 -28.54 -15.89 -25.21
CA PRO A 205 -29.79 -16.54 -24.83
C PRO A 205 -30.48 -17.19 -26.03
N HIS A 206 -29.78 -17.87 -26.94
CA HIS A 206 -30.46 -18.57 -28.04
C HIS A 206 -29.65 -19.77 -28.53
N THR A 207 -29.92 -20.96 -28.00
CA THR A 207 -30.03 -22.20 -28.78
C THR A 207 -30.56 -23.32 -27.87
N SER A 208 -31.89 -23.48 -27.84
CA SER A 208 -32.53 -24.70 -27.35
C SER A 208 -33.61 -25.12 -28.34
N SER A 209 -33.24 -25.90 -29.35
CA SER A 209 -34.16 -26.84 -30.02
C SER A 209 -33.35 -27.90 -30.76
N PRO A 210 -33.39 -29.18 -30.36
CA PRO A 210 -33.02 -30.27 -31.24
C PRO A 210 -34.30 -30.86 -31.85
N THR A 211 -34.49 -30.70 -33.16
CA THR A 211 -35.38 -31.54 -33.95
C THR A 211 -34.66 -32.86 -34.28
N PRO A 212 -35.24 -34.04 -34.06
CA PRO A 212 -34.65 -35.30 -34.54
C PRO A 212 -35.13 -35.56 -35.98
N GLY A 213 -34.19 -35.60 -36.92
CA GLY A 213 -34.42 -35.96 -38.32
C GLY A 213 -33.60 -37.16 -38.75
N CYS A 214 -34.31 -38.17 -39.29
CA CYS A 214 -33.86 -39.28 -40.13
C CYS A 214 -32.98 -40.36 -39.44
N GLY A 215 -33.22 -41.66 -39.55
CA GLY A 215 -34.07 -42.43 -40.47
C GLY A 215 -33.27 -43.65 -40.91
N ALA A 216 -33.74 -44.87 -40.61
CA ALA A 216 -33.27 -46.10 -41.27
C ALA A 216 -34.27 -47.23 -41.03
N ARG A 217 -34.88 -47.70 -42.12
CA ARG A 217 -35.45 -49.04 -42.27
C ARG A 217 -35.03 -49.57 -43.66
N PRO A 218 -34.97 -50.90 -43.80
CA PRO A 218 -33.80 -51.64 -44.27
C PRO A 218 -33.60 -51.65 -45.78
#